data_AF-A0A948GG49-F1
#
_entry.id   AF-A0A948GG49-F1
#
_cell.length_a   1.000
_cell.length_b   1.000
_cell.length_c   1.000
_cell.angle_alpha   90.00
_cell.angle_beta   90.00
_cell.angle_gamma   90.00
#
_symmetry.space_group_name_H-M   'P 1'
#
loop_
_entity.id
_entity.type
_entity.pdbx_description
1 polymer ?
#
loop_
_entity_poly.entity_id
_entity_poly.type
_entity_poly.pdbx_seq_one_letter_code
_entity_poly.pdbx_strand_id
1 'polypeptide(L)' 'MPTSASITMMKMIESLPEPVQERALEHMQQYIEEIRDELKWSESFGNSQSKLIAAARQAREEILQGKATPMNVEDL' A
#
# COMPACT_ATOMS: atom_id res chain seq x y z
N MET A 1 17.57 2.63 -18.50
CA MET A 1 18.85 3.23 -18.10
C MET A 1 18.75 3.64 -16.65
N PRO A 2 19.77 3.38 -15.81
CA PRO A 2 19.79 3.87 -14.43
C PRO A 2 19.78 5.40 -14.41
N THR A 3 19.15 5.98 -13.40
CA THR A 3 19.15 7.44 -13.18
C THR A 3 20.41 7.85 -12.42
N SER A 4 20.77 9.13 -12.48
CA SER A 4 21.85 9.66 -11.64
C SER A 4 21.61 9.40 -10.15
N ALA A 5 20.35 9.45 -9.71
CA ALA A 5 19.95 9.14 -8.34
C ALA A 5 20.17 7.64 -8.00
N SER A 6 19.77 6.70 -8.88
CA SER A 6 19.97 5.28 -8.62
C SER A 6 21.46 4.89 -8.57
N ILE A 7 22.29 5.54 -9.40
CA ILE A 7 23.75 5.33 -9.37
C ILE A 7 24.34 5.88 -8.06
N THR A 8 23.90 7.06 -7.63
CA THR A 8 24.38 7.67 -6.37
C THR A 8 24.03 6.78 -5.17
N MET A 9 22.80 6.27 -5.14
CA MET A 9 22.35 5.40 -4.06
C MET A 9 23.14 4.09 -3.99
N MET A 10 23.42 3.47 -5.14
CA MET A 10 24.29 2.29 -5.23
C MET A 10 25.68 2.57 -4.64
N LYS A 11 26.31 3.69 -5.02
CA LYS A 11 27.63 4.09 -4.49
C LYS A 11 27.62 4.36 -2.99
N MET A 12 26.51 4.91 -2.45
CA MET A 12 26.37 5.12 -1.01
C MET A 12 26.35 3.79 -0.26
N ILE A 13 25.68 2.76 -0.78
CA ILE A 13 25.68 1.42 -0.18
C ILE A 13 27.07 0.80 -0.28
N GLU A 14 27.70 0.83 -1.46
CA GLU A 14 29.05 0.30 -1.70
C GLU A 14 30.12 0.93 -0.79
N SER A 15 29.90 2.16 -0.31
CA SER A 15 30.81 2.86 0.60
C SER A 15 30.80 2.33 2.04
N LEU A 16 29.81 1.51 2.40
CA LEU A 16 29.67 0.93 3.73
C LEU A 16 30.51 -0.35 3.87
N PRO A 17 30.91 -0.75 5.09
CA PRO A 17 31.49 -2.08 5.32
C PRO A 17 30.52 -3.17 4.86
N GLU A 18 31.04 -4.26 4.27
CA GLU A 18 30.26 -5.39 3.73
C GLU A 18 29.09 -5.87 4.62
N PRO A 19 29.26 -6.13 5.94
CA PRO A 19 28.14 -6.56 6.79
C PRO A 19 27.05 -5.49 6.98
N VAL A 20 27.38 -4.22 6.73
CA VAL A 20 26.43 -3.10 6.79
C VAL A 20 25.74 -2.90 5.44
N GLN A 21 26.36 -3.30 4.32
CA GLN A 21 25.74 -3.24 3.00
C GLN A 21 24.51 -4.14 2.91
N GLU A 22 24.60 -5.38 3.40
CA GLU A 22 23.49 -6.33 3.40
C GLU A 22 22.30 -5.78 4.19
N ARG A 23 22.54 -5.26 5.39
CA ARG A 23 21.51 -4.63 6.22
C ARG A 23 20.88 -3.40 5.56
N ALA A 24 21.68 -2.58 4.88
CA ALA A 24 21.16 -1.43 4.13
C ALA A 24 20.26 -1.87 2.97
N LEU A 25 20.64 -2.93 2.26
CA LEU A 25 19.86 -3.50 1.17
C LEU A 25 18.54 -4.09 1.67
N GLU A 26 18.53 -4.81 2.78
CA GLU A 26 17.30 -5.35 3.40
C GLU A 26 16.28 -4.25 3.70
N HIS A 27 16.70 -3.16 4.36
CA HIS A 27 15.82 -2.04 4.68
C HIS A 27 15.30 -1.34 3.42
N MET A 28 16.14 -1.20 2.39
CA MET A 28 15.71 -0.62 1.12
C MET A 28 14.71 -1.51 0.38
N GLN A 29 14.89 -2.83 0.42
CA GLN A 29 13.92 -3.77 -0.16
C GLN A 29 12.56 -3.63 0.52
N GLN A 30 12.53 -3.59 1.86
CA GLN A 30 11.29 -3.37 2.62
C GLN A 30 10.61 -2.06 2.21
N TYR A 31 11.36 -0.95 2.15
CA TYR A 31 10.82 0.35 1.75
C TYR A 31 10.28 0.36 0.30
N ILE A 32 10.95 -0.34 -0.62
CA ILE A 32 10.47 -0.48 -2.01
C ILE A 32 9.17 -1.29 -2.06
N GLU A 33 9.04 -2.34 -1.26
CA GLU A 33 7.79 -3.13 -1.19
C GLU A 33 6.63 -2.31 -0.61
N GLU A 34 6.87 -1.48 0.42
CA GLU A 34 5.86 -0.54 0.93
C GLU A 34 5.37 0.42 -0.16
N ILE A 35 6.29 1.00 -0.94
CA ILE A 35 5.94 1.87 -2.08
C ILE A 35 5.13 1.09 -3.13
N ARG A 36 5.53 -0.13 -3.45
CA ARG A 36 4.82 -0.97 -4.43
C ARG A 36 3.40 -1.28 -3.97
N ASP A 37 3.21 -1.55 -2.68
CA ASP A 37 1.89 -1.81 -2.11
C ASP A 37 1.01 -0.56 -2.13
N GLU A 38 1.54 0.59 -1.72
CA GLU A 38 0.82 1.88 -1.78
C GLU A 38 0.40 2.22 -3.22
N LEU A 39 1.27 1.97 -4.20
CA LEU A 39 0.93 2.17 -5.61
C LEU A 39 -0.23 1.26 -6.04
N LYS A 40 -0.19 -0.03 -5.70
CA LYS A 40 -1.29 -0.97 -5.98
C LYS A 40 -2.58 -0.55 -5.29
N TRP A 41 -2.49 -0.10 -4.05
CA TRP A 41 -3.62 0.40 -3.28
C TRP A 41 -4.23 1.62 -3.97
N SER A 42 -3.41 2.61 -4.34
CA SER A 42 -3.87 3.84 -4.99
C SER A 42 -4.59 3.56 -6.32
N GLU A 43 -4.06 2.64 -7.14
CA GLU A 43 -4.68 2.22 -8.39
C GLU A 43 -6.01 1.49 -8.14
N SER A 44 -6.01 0.52 -7.22
CA SER A 44 -7.20 -0.25 -6.86
C SER A 44 -8.32 0.63 -6.30
N PHE A 45 -7.95 1.59 -5.44
CA PHE A 45 -8.88 2.55 -4.85
C PHE A 45 -9.41 3.53 -5.89
N GLY A 46 -8.54 4.10 -6.72
CA GLY A 46 -8.94 5.02 -7.80
C GLY A 46 -9.96 4.39 -8.74
N ASN A 47 -9.81 3.09 -9.05
CA ASN A 47 -10.73 2.33 -9.89
C ASN A 47 -12.04 1.90 -9.19
N SER A 48 -12.11 1.95 -7.85
CA SER A 48 -13.25 1.46 -7.07
C SER A 48 -14.01 2.55 -6.31
N GLN A 49 -13.48 3.78 -6.24
CA GLN A 49 -14.01 4.87 -5.42
C GLN A 49 -15.50 5.14 -5.64
N SER A 50 -15.97 5.18 -6.90
CA SER A 50 -17.38 5.42 -7.22
C SER A 50 -18.29 4.29 -6.72
N LYS A 51 -17.85 3.03 -6.86
CA LYS A 51 -18.58 1.86 -6.36
C LYS A 51 -18.62 1.83 -4.84
N LEU A 52 -17.52 2.16 -4.17
CA LEU A 52 -17.46 2.28 -2.71
C LEU A 52 -18.41 3.36 -2.19
N ILE A 53 -18.46 4.53 -2.85
CA ILE A 53 -19.41 5.59 -2.50
C ILE A 53 -20.85 5.11 -2.67
N ALA A 54 -21.16 4.45 -3.79
CA ALA A 54 -22.50 3.92 -4.04
C ALA A 54 -22.91 2.88 -2.99
N ALA A 55 -22.03 1.93 -2.69
CA ALA A 55 -22.25 0.91 -1.66
C ALA A 55 -22.46 1.53 -0.27
N ALA A 56 -21.64 2.54 0.10
CA ALA A 56 -21.79 3.23 1.37
C ALA A 56 -23.11 4.01 1.48
N ARG A 57 -23.60 4.60 0.39
CA ARG A 57 -24.92 5.25 0.34
C ARG A 57 -26.04 4.23 0.50
N GLN A 58 -25.97 3.14 -0.26
CA GLN A 58 -26.94 2.05 -0.18
C GLN A 58 -27.02 1.47 1.24
N ALA A 59 -25.88 1.18 1.86
CA ALA A 59 -25.84 0.68 3.24
C ALA A 59 -26.54 1.63 4.23
N ARG A 60 -26.37 2.95 4.06
CA ARG A 60 -27.08 3.95 4.90
C ARG A 60 -28.59 3.91 4.69
N GLU A 61 -29.04 3.78 3.46
CA GLU A 61 -30.48 3.66 3.15
C GLU A 61 -31.07 2.38 3.73
N GLU A 62 -30.35 1.26 3.62
CA GLU A 62 -30.77 -0.03 4.18
C GLU A 62 -30.85 0.00 5.71
N ILE A 63 -29.92 0.69 6.39
CA ILE A 63 -29.99 0.94 7.84
C ILE A 63 -31.26 1.73 8.18
N LEU A 64 -31.55 2.83 7.47
CA LEU A 64 -32.74 3.65 7.71
C LEU A 64 -34.04 2.87 7.45
N GLN A 65 -34.02 1.92 6.52
CA GLN A 65 -35.15 1.04 6.22
C GLN A 65 -35.25 -0.15 7.19
N GLY A 66 -34.35 -0.27 8.17
CA GLY A 66 -34.33 -1.38 9.14
C GLY A 66 -33.92 -2.73 8.53
N LYS A 67 -33.27 -2.72 7.37
CA LYS A 67 -32.82 -3.93 6.65
C LYS A 67 -31.41 -4.37 7.05
N ALA A 68 -30.67 -3.53 7.76
CA ALA A 68 -29.30 -3.82 8.15
C ALA A 68 -29.22 -4.72 9.39
N THR A 69 -28.26 -5.66 9.38
CA THR A 69 -27.88 -6.46 10.55
C THR A 69 -26.51 -6.02 11.07
N PRO A 70 -26.25 -6.10 12.38
CA PRO A 70 -24.92 -5.86 12.92
C PRO A 70 -23.90 -6.78 12.27
N MET A 71 -22.75 -6.22 11.92
CA MET A 71 -21.63 -6.96 11.36
C MET A 71 -20.98 -7.81 12.46
N ASN A 72 -20.87 -9.12 12.26
CA ASN A 72 -20.13 -10.01 13.13
C ASN A 72 -18.68 -10.12 12.61
N VAL A 73 -17.72 -9.69 13.43
CA VAL A 73 -16.29 -9.64 13.04
C VAL A 73 -15.69 -11.05 12.97
N GLU A 74 -16.29 -12.02 13.65
CA GLU A 74 -15.83 -13.42 13.66
C GLU A 74 -16.11 -14.15 12.33
N ASP A 75 -16.97 -13.59 11.48
CA ASP A 75 -17.39 -14.18 10.19
C ASP A 75 -16.63 -13.61 8.97
N LEU A 76 -15.62 -12.76 9.20
CA LEU A 76 -14.77 -12.15 8.17
C LEU A 76 -13.50 -12.98 7.89
#